data_AF-A0A0M9EMA4-F1
#
_entry.id   AF-A0A0M9EMA4-F1
#
_cell.length_a   1.000
_cell.length_b   1.000
_cell.length_c   1.000
_cell.angle_alpha   90.00
_cell.angle_beta   90.00
_cell.angle_gamma   90.00
#
_symmetry.space_group_name_H-M   'P 1'
#
loop_
_entity.id
_entity.type
_entity.pdbx_description
1 polymer ?
#
loop_
_entity_poly.entity_id
_entity_poly.type
_entity_poly.pdbx_seq_one_letter_code
_entity_poly.pdbx_strand_id
1 'polypeptide(L)'
;MAYQTLNALDVARQIRYKRVYDDDREASTSAYWDLENQIMFPLNDGFLTAREDYPTPQSQLKFDRTVSRIMVDGQQVIKMLSGEDKRKGASPAVIKKAEDDVERKSLEVMDHEGTRVLYCQTTMGTAFRLWYIELPNRFLQPLFGLNKRADKSAYVDIRTSHGQYHWHRLGSIIKDTTEYPFESFSIQEHLVAPPEWMRKIDEMQKRLDDEYYGTGEASVAPIQEPDGRKVHIHKEPHTVRSTKYWFRIQSGKEVNTVEGDWKKERDVAGSSYLRYKKDNQYWCRKWPS
;
A
#
# COMPACT_ATOMS: atom_id res chain seq x y z
N MET A 1 32.37 24.05 -13.52
CA MET A 1 31.07 23.44 -13.17
C MET A 1 30.80 22.31 -14.14
N ALA A 2 30.87 21.07 -13.69
CA ALA A 2 30.51 19.93 -14.54
C ALA A 2 28.99 19.82 -14.57
N TYR A 3 28.38 19.89 -15.75
CA TYR A 3 26.97 19.56 -15.92
C TYR A 3 26.84 18.06 -15.67
N GLN A 4 26.24 17.66 -14.55
CA GLN A 4 25.77 16.29 -14.39
C GLN A 4 24.77 16.03 -15.52
N THR A 5 25.13 15.13 -16.43
CA THR A 5 24.21 14.68 -17.47
C THR A 5 23.09 13.92 -16.76
N LEU A 6 21.90 14.51 -16.71
CA LEU A 6 20.70 13.80 -16.23
C LEU A 6 20.53 12.55 -17.10
N ASN A 7 20.27 11.42 -16.47
CA ASN A 7 19.96 10.22 -17.23
C ASN A 7 18.62 10.43 -17.97
N ALA A 8 18.43 9.71 -19.08
CA ALA A 8 17.23 9.87 -19.92
C ALA A 8 15.91 9.60 -19.16
N LEU A 9 15.96 8.77 -18.11
CA LEU A 9 14.81 8.44 -17.29
C LEU A 9 14.36 9.65 -16.45
N ASP A 10 15.29 10.34 -15.80
CA ASP A 10 15.00 11.55 -15.01
C ASP A 10 14.42 12.64 -15.90
N VAL A 11 14.96 12.82 -17.11
CA VAL A 11 14.40 13.75 -18.10
C VAL A 11 12.96 13.37 -18.48
N ALA A 12 12.69 12.08 -18.72
CA ALA A 12 11.34 11.61 -19.04
C ALA A 12 10.36 11.83 -17.87
N ARG A 13 10.79 11.56 -16.63
CA ARG A 13 10.01 11.82 -15.41
C ARG A 13 9.68 13.30 -15.28
N GLN A 14 10.67 14.18 -15.44
CA GLN A 14 10.47 15.64 -15.39
C GLN A 14 9.45 16.13 -16.43
N ILE A 15 9.59 15.68 -17.68
CA ILE A 15 8.67 16.07 -18.75
C ILE A 15 7.24 15.62 -18.43
N ARG A 16 7.06 14.37 -17.99
CA ARG A 16 5.73 13.84 -17.65
C ARG A 16 5.14 14.53 -16.43
N TYR A 17 5.93 14.73 -15.38
CA TYR A 17 5.52 15.43 -14.16
C TYR A 17 5.02 16.83 -14.49
N LYS A 18 5.83 17.62 -15.21
CA LYS A 18 5.44 18.96 -15.66
C LYS A 18 4.17 18.93 -16.52
N ARG A 19 4.05 17.95 -17.43
CA ARG A 19 2.89 17.83 -18.32
C ARG A 19 1.58 17.65 -17.57
N VAL A 20 1.56 16.93 -16.44
CA VAL A 20 0.35 16.80 -15.60
C VAL A 20 -0.18 18.16 -15.15
N TYR A 21 0.71 19.11 -14.89
CA TYR A 21 0.32 20.45 -14.47
C TYR A 21 0.05 21.41 -15.63
N ASP A 22 0.76 21.30 -16.74
CA ASP A 22 0.50 22.13 -17.93
C ASP A 22 -0.80 21.74 -18.65
N ASP A 23 -1.23 20.48 -18.49
CA ASP A 23 -2.27 19.86 -19.29
C ASP A 23 -3.19 19.01 -18.40
N ASP A 24 -4.26 19.64 -17.85
CA ASP A 24 -5.25 19.06 -16.92
C ASP A 24 -6.18 18.03 -17.59
N ARG A 25 -5.56 17.09 -18.31
CA ARG A 25 -6.19 15.93 -18.95
C ARG A 25 -5.82 14.67 -18.18
N GLU A 26 -6.78 13.77 -18.08
CA GLU A 26 -6.61 12.45 -17.44
C GLU A 26 -5.47 11.66 -18.10
N ALA A 27 -5.36 11.73 -19.43
CA ALA A 27 -4.28 11.09 -20.19
C ALA A 27 -2.86 11.51 -19.76
N SER A 28 -2.66 12.77 -19.34
CA SER A 28 -1.37 13.22 -18.80
C SER A 28 -1.06 12.54 -17.46
N THR A 29 -2.09 12.39 -16.62
CA THR A 29 -1.98 11.71 -15.32
C THR A 29 -1.66 10.23 -15.50
N SER A 30 -2.43 9.53 -16.35
CA SER A 30 -2.21 8.11 -16.62
C SER A 30 -0.82 7.84 -17.22
N ALA A 31 -0.36 8.68 -18.14
CA ALA A 31 0.97 8.51 -18.73
C ALA A 31 2.11 8.77 -17.73
N TYR A 32 1.89 9.63 -16.73
CA TYR A 32 2.87 9.83 -15.65
C TYR A 32 2.93 8.60 -14.74
N TRP A 33 1.79 8.09 -14.28
CA TRP A 33 1.74 6.93 -13.39
C TRP A 33 2.12 5.62 -14.06
N ASP A 34 1.87 5.47 -15.36
CA ASP A 34 2.39 4.36 -16.16
C ASP A 34 3.93 4.35 -16.16
N LEU A 35 4.58 5.52 -16.34
CA LEU A 35 6.03 5.64 -16.24
C LEU A 35 6.53 5.30 -14.82
N GLU A 36 5.94 5.87 -13.77
CA GLU A 36 6.36 5.57 -12.38
C GLU A 36 6.18 4.08 -12.03
N ASN A 37 5.13 3.43 -12.56
CA ASN A 37 4.94 1.99 -12.43
C ASN A 37 6.01 1.19 -13.16
N GLN A 38 6.37 1.57 -14.39
CA GLN A 38 7.43 0.89 -15.16
C GLN A 38 8.80 1.00 -14.48
N ILE A 39 9.07 2.14 -13.82
CA ILE A 39 10.27 2.36 -13.02
C ILE A 39 10.24 1.49 -11.76
N MET A 40 9.12 1.50 -11.04
CA MET A 40 8.97 0.76 -9.78
C MET A 40 8.93 -0.75 -10.02
N PHE A 41 8.31 -1.22 -11.10
CA PHE A 41 8.02 -2.62 -11.40
C PHE A 41 8.52 -3.00 -12.80
N PRO A 42 9.85 -3.04 -13.01
CA PRO A 42 10.40 -3.30 -14.33
C PRO A 42 10.22 -4.77 -14.75
N LEU A 43 10.16 -5.01 -16.06
CA LEU A 43 10.01 -6.35 -16.64
C LEU A 43 11.13 -7.32 -16.22
N ASN A 44 12.36 -6.82 -16.10
CA ASN A 44 13.50 -7.63 -15.68
C ASN A 44 13.40 -8.11 -14.22
N ASP A 45 12.54 -7.51 -13.41
CA ASP A 45 12.21 -7.96 -12.05
C ASP A 45 11.02 -8.96 -12.04
N GLY A 46 10.52 -9.37 -13.21
CA GLY A 46 9.39 -10.29 -13.33
C GLY A 46 8.02 -9.62 -13.19
N PHE A 47 7.91 -8.32 -13.53
CA PHE A 47 6.65 -7.58 -13.47
C PHE A 47 6.15 -7.16 -14.85
N LEU A 48 4.83 -7.09 -15.00
CA LEU A 48 4.16 -6.58 -16.20
C LEU A 48 3.29 -5.39 -15.81
N THR A 49 3.52 -4.25 -16.44
CA THR A 49 2.65 -3.08 -16.32
C THR A 49 1.75 -3.02 -17.56
N ALA A 50 0.44 -2.89 -17.37
CA ALA A 50 -0.50 -2.76 -18.47
C ALA A 50 -1.41 -1.55 -18.29
N ARG A 51 -1.86 -0.98 -19.41
CA ARG A 51 -2.89 0.06 -19.46
C ARG A 51 -4.18 -0.52 -20.01
N GLU A 52 -5.31 0.01 -19.57
CA GLU A 52 -6.64 -0.40 -20.04
C GLU A 52 -6.89 -1.92 -19.92
N ASP A 53 -6.42 -2.51 -18.82
CA ASP A 53 -6.52 -3.94 -18.53
C ASP A 53 -7.87 -4.29 -17.88
N TYR A 54 -8.30 -5.54 -17.99
CA TYR A 54 -9.60 -6.01 -17.50
C TYR A 54 -9.42 -6.88 -16.25
N PRO A 55 -10.34 -6.83 -15.27
CA PRO A 55 -10.33 -7.73 -14.13
C PRO A 55 -10.26 -9.21 -14.53
N THR A 56 -11.12 -9.58 -15.48
CA THR A 56 -11.27 -10.94 -16.03
C THR A 56 -11.56 -10.85 -17.53
N PRO A 57 -11.38 -11.94 -18.32
CA PRO A 57 -11.69 -11.94 -19.75
C PRO A 57 -13.16 -11.63 -20.09
N GLN A 58 -14.08 -11.81 -19.14
CA GLN A 58 -15.51 -11.53 -19.33
C GLN A 58 -15.94 -10.16 -18.79
N SER A 59 -15.08 -9.49 -18.01
CA SER A 59 -15.41 -8.20 -17.41
C SER A 59 -15.53 -7.12 -18.50
N GLN A 60 -16.53 -6.26 -18.37
CA GLN A 60 -16.70 -5.07 -19.21
C GLN A 60 -16.08 -3.83 -18.58
N LEU A 61 -15.45 -4.00 -17.42
CA LEU A 61 -14.80 -2.94 -16.67
C LEU A 61 -13.32 -2.93 -17.02
N LYS A 62 -12.75 -1.74 -17.20
CA LYS A 62 -11.32 -1.57 -17.42
C LYS A 62 -10.70 -0.84 -16.26
N PHE A 63 -9.54 -1.29 -15.81
CA PHE A 63 -8.64 -0.48 -15.02
C PHE A 63 -7.93 0.51 -15.91
N ASP A 64 -7.55 1.67 -15.37
CA ASP A 64 -6.68 2.59 -16.11
C ASP A 64 -5.27 1.99 -16.25
N ARG A 65 -4.81 1.29 -15.21
CA ARG A 65 -3.53 0.57 -15.18
C ARG A 65 -3.53 -0.62 -14.21
N THR A 66 -2.68 -1.60 -14.48
CA THR A 66 -2.41 -2.74 -13.60
C THR A 66 -0.91 -3.01 -13.53
N VAL A 67 -0.47 -3.62 -12.42
CA VAL A 67 0.83 -4.26 -12.29
C VAL A 67 0.61 -5.72 -11.91
N SER A 68 1.21 -6.61 -12.67
CA SER A 68 1.13 -8.05 -12.46
C SER A 68 2.52 -8.64 -12.23
N ARG A 69 2.60 -9.73 -11.49
CA ARG A 69 3.83 -10.50 -11.28
C ARG A 69 3.79 -11.77 -12.13
N ILE A 70 4.87 -12.02 -12.85
CA ILE A 70 5.12 -13.28 -13.53
C ILE A 70 5.61 -14.28 -12.48
N MET A 71 4.89 -15.38 -12.31
CA MET A 71 5.25 -16.43 -11.35
C MET A 71 6.46 -17.23 -11.85
N VAL A 72 7.17 -17.91 -10.94
CA VAL A 72 8.44 -18.61 -11.24
C VAL A 72 8.28 -19.69 -12.32
N ASP A 73 7.09 -20.26 -12.46
CA ASP A 73 6.77 -21.22 -13.52
C ASP A 73 6.62 -20.59 -14.91
N GLY A 74 6.54 -19.25 -15.00
CA GLY A 74 6.29 -18.50 -16.22
C GLY A 74 4.92 -18.74 -16.85
N GLN A 75 4.07 -19.55 -16.21
CA GLN A 75 2.75 -19.94 -16.72
C GLN A 75 1.63 -19.10 -16.12
N GLN A 76 1.85 -18.52 -14.95
CA GLN A 76 0.87 -17.71 -14.26
C GLN A 76 1.32 -16.25 -14.15
N VAL A 77 0.38 -15.35 -14.40
CA VAL A 77 0.52 -13.92 -14.19
C VAL A 77 -0.57 -13.51 -13.21
N ILE A 78 -0.17 -12.99 -12.05
CA ILE A 78 -1.10 -12.60 -10.97
C ILE A 78 -1.07 -11.09 -10.83
N LYS A 79 -2.23 -10.44 -10.80
CA LYS A 79 -2.34 -8.99 -10.58
C LYS A 79 -1.97 -8.68 -9.13
N MET A 80 -1.06 -7.74 -8.95
CA MET A 80 -0.56 -7.31 -7.64
C MET A 80 -1.04 -5.91 -7.28
N LEU A 81 -1.22 -5.03 -8.28
CA LEU A 81 -1.68 -3.65 -8.11
C LEU A 81 -2.69 -3.29 -9.20
N SER A 82 -3.81 -2.70 -8.79
CA SER A 82 -4.80 -2.11 -9.70
C SER A 82 -4.91 -0.60 -9.51
N GLY A 83 -5.00 0.15 -10.61
CA GLY A 83 -4.96 1.61 -10.60
C GLY A 83 -6.13 2.28 -11.31
N GLU A 84 -6.66 3.34 -10.69
CA GLU A 84 -7.54 4.33 -11.32
C GLU A 84 -6.88 5.71 -11.29
N ASP A 85 -6.89 6.41 -12.41
CA ASP A 85 -6.32 7.74 -12.60
C ASP A 85 -7.39 8.79 -12.75
N LYS A 86 -7.21 9.95 -12.13
CA LYS A 86 -8.05 11.12 -12.40
C LYS A 86 -7.20 12.37 -12.55
N ARG A 87 -7.69 13.33 -13.32
CA ARG A 87 -7.02 14.63 -13.50
C ARG A 87 -6.82 15.36 -12.17
N LYS A 88 -5.79 16.22 -12.06
CA LYS A 88 -5.47 16.97 -10.82
C LYS A 88 -6.65 17.79 -10.28
N GLY A 89 -7.52 18.29 -11.16
CA GLY A 89 -8.71 19.07 -10.82
C GLY A 89 -9.94 18.25 -10.43
N ALA A 90 -9.84 16.92 -10.28
CA ALA A 90 -11.00 16.06 -10.01
C ALA A 90 -11.79 16.50 -8.75
N SER A 91 -13.12 16.49 -8.86
CA SER A 91 -14.00 16.80 -7.73
C SER A 91 -14.04 15.62 -6.74
N PRO A 92 -14.42 15.85 -5.46
CA PRO A 92 -14.57 14.75 -4.50
C PRO A 92 -15.49 13.63 -4.98
N ALA A 93 -16.56 13.94 -5.71
CA ALA A 93 -17.46 12.91 -6.29
C ALA A 93 -16.75 12.03 -7.33
N VAL A 94 -15.89 12.62 -8.18
CA VAL A 94 -15.09 11.88 -9.16
C VAL A 94 -14.04 11.01 -8.48
N ILE A 95 -13.40 11.52 -7.41
CA ILE A 95 -12.44 10.76 -6.61
C ILE A 95 -13.13 9.59 -5.93
N LYS A 96 -14.28 9.82 -5.30
CA LYS A 96 -15.09 8.75 -4.69
C LYS A 96 -15.40 7.66 -5.71
N LYS A 97 -15.83 8.06 -6.92
CA LYS A 97 -16.12 7.12 -8.00
C LYS A 97 -14.88 6.29 -8.38
N ALA A 98 -13.70 6.92 -8.48
CA ALA A 98 -12.46 6.19 -8.76
C ALA A 98 -12.12 5.17 -7.67
N GLU A 99 -12.30 5.52 -6.39
CA GLU A 99 -12.11 4.58 -5.28
C GLU A 99 -13.15 3.45 -5.30
N ASP A 100 -14.42 3.75 -5.59
CA ASP A 100 -15.49 2.74 -5.69
C ASP A 100 -15.26 1.80 -6.88
N ASP A 101 -14.79 2.34 -8.01
CA ASP A 101 -14.48 1.58 -9.21
C ASP A 101 -13.26 0.68 -9.01
N VAL A 102 -12.17 1.18 -8.42
CA VAL A 102 -10.98 0.34 -8.17
C VAL A 102 -11.31 -0.79 -7.20
N GLU A 103 -12.11 -0.53 -6.17
CA GLU A 103 -12.52 -1.53 -5.18
C GLU A 103 -13.34 -2.65 -5.83
N ARG A 104 -14.39 -2.29 -6.56
CA ARG A 104 -15.28 -3.25 -7.24
C ARG A 104 -14.51 -4.12 -8.24
N LYS A 105 -13.70 -3.49 -9.10
CA LYS A 105 -12.90 -4.19 -10.11
C LYS A 105 -11.84 -5.09 -9.46
N SER A 106 -11.23 -4.65 -8.37
CA SER A 106 -10.23 -5.41 -7.61
C SER A 106 -10.83 -6.66 -6.95
N LEU A 107 -12.08 -6.58 -6.46
CA LEU A 107 -12.78 -7.75 -5.94
C LEU A 107 -13.04 -8.81 -7.03
N GLU A 108 -13.37 -8.39 -8.27
CA GLU A 108 -13.51 -9.32 -9.41
C GLU A 108 -12.18 -10.04 -9.71
N VAL A 109 -11.06 -9.32 -9.67
CA VAL A 109 -9.72 -9.91 -9.81
C VAL A 109 -9.46 -10.93 -8.71
N MET A 110 -9.71 -10.55 -7.45
CA MET A 110 -9.45 -11.44 -6.30
C MET A 110 -10.27 -12.74 -6.37
N ASP A 111 -11.52 -12.65 -6.82
CA ASP A 111 -12.39 -13.83 -7.00
C ASP A 111 -11.91 -14.72 -8.15
N HIS A 112 -11.46 -14.12 -9.26
CA HIS A 112 -11.00 -14.86 -10.43
C HIS A 112 -9.64 -15.52 -10.23
N GLU A 113 -8.68 -14.78 -9.66
CA GLU A 113 -7.29 -15.23 -9.49
C GLU A 113 -7.07 -15.94 -8.15
N GLY A 114 -8.06 -15.94 -7.25
CA GLY A 114 -7.97 -16.59 -5.94
C GLY A 114 -6.99 -15.91 -4.97
N THR A 115 -6.68 -14.64 -5.18
CA THR A 115 -5.70 -13.90 -4.37
C THR A 115 -6.29 -13.46 -3.02
N ARG A 116 -5.49 -13.57 -1.95
CA ARG A 116 -5.92 -13.16 -0.59
C ARG A 116 -5.81 -11.66 -0.34
N VAL A 117 -4.91 -10.99 -1.05
CA VAL A 117 -4.64 -9.56 -0.94
C VAL A 117 -4.43 -8.99 -2.34
N LEU A 118 -4.95 -7.80 -2.59
CA LEU A 118 -4.68 -7.02 -3.79
C LEU A 118 -4.44 -5.57 -3.38
N TYR A 119 -3.36 -4.97 -3.89
CA TYR A 119 -3.09 -3.55 -3.66
C TYR A 119 -3.83 -2.71 -4.69
N CYS A 120 -4.25 -1.52 -4.30
CA CYS A 120 -4.89 -0.58 -5.21
C CYS A 120 -4.26 0.80 -5.11
N GLN A 121 -4.30 1.54 -6.20
CA GLN A 121 -3.84 2.93 -6.27
C GLN A 121 -4.93 3.79 -6.91
N THR A 122 -5.25 4.90 -6.26
CA THR A 122 -6.04 5.96 -6.90
C THR A 122 -5.18 7.20 -7.01
N THR A 123 -5.29 7.94 -8.12
CA THR A 123 -4.46 9.13 -8.34
C THR A 123 -5.30 10.34 -8.72
N MET A 124 -4.73 11.51 -8.48
CA MET A 124 -5.26 12.81 -8.85
C MET A 124 -4.09 13.70 -9.29
N GLY A 125 -3.82 13.75 -10.59
CA GLY A 125 -2.56 14.31 -11.09
C GLY A 125 -1.38 13.48 -10.59
N THR A 126 -0.34 14.12 -10.09
CA THR A 126 0.87 13.50 -9.50
C THR A 126 0.70 13.12 -8.02
N ALA A 127 -0.47 13.40 -7.43
CA ALA A 127 -0.82 12.95 -6.10
C ALA A 127 -1.53 11.60 -6.14
N PHE A 128 -1.28 10.77 -5.14
CA PHE A 128 -1.83 9.43 -5.07
C PHE A 128 -2.25 9.04 -3.67
N ARG A 129 -3.05 7.98 -3.61
CA ARG A 129 -3.37 7.26 -2.40
C ARG A 129 -3.27 5.77 -2.64
N LEU A 130 -2.72 5.07 -1.66
CA LEU A 130 -2.53 3.64 -1.71
C LEU A 130 -3.50 2.94 -0.79
N TRP A 131 -3.91 1.77 -1.27
CA TRP A 131 -4.91 0.95 -0.63
C TRP A 131 -4.53 -0.51 -0.73
N TYR A 132 -5.23 -1.32 0.05
CA TYR A 132 -5.25 -2.75 -0.10
C TYR A 132 -6.65 -3.28 0.19
N ILE A 133 -6.97 -4.43 -0.40
CA ILE A 133 -8.13 -5.25 -0.08
C ILE A 133 -7.58 -6.59 0.40
N GLU A 134 -7.98 -7.02 1.58
CA GLU A 134 -7.52 -8.29 2.17
C GLU A 134 -8.71 -9.12 2.67
N LEU A 135 -8.61 -10.44 2.54
CA LEU A 135 -9.54 -11.38 3.17
C LEU A 135 -9.36 -11.42 4.70
N PRO A 136 -10.45 -11.49 5.48
CA PRO A 136 -11.84 -11.69 5.05
C PRO A 136 -12.61 -10.38 4.80
N ASN A 137 -12.00 -9.22 5.06
CA ASN A 137 -12.69 -7.94 5.13
C ASN A 137 -13.25 -7.48 3.77
N ARG A 138 -12.57 -7.76 2.65
CA ARG A 138 -13.07 -7.51 1.28
C ARG A 138 -13.58 -6.08 1.02
N PHE A 139 -12.96 -5.08 1.64
CA PHE A 139 -13.17 -3.66 1.33
C PHE A 139 -11.84 -2.93 1.27
N LEU A 140 -11.83 -1.77 0.62
CA LEU A 140 -10.66 -0.93 0.41
C LEU A 140 -10.21 -0.31 1.74
N GLN A 141 -8.97 -0.59 2.13
CA GLN A 141 -8.34 -0.04 3.33
C GLN A 141 -7.13 0.79 2.93
N PRO A 142 -6.94 1.99 3.51
CA PRO A 142 -5.78 2.81 3.17
C PRO A 142 -4.50 2.18 3.70
N LEU A 143 -3.43 2.19 2.89
CA LEU A 143 -2.09 1.79 3.33
C LEU A 143 -1.45 2.83 4.26
N PHE A 144 -1.92 4.09 4.16
CA PHE A 144 -1.54 5.23 5.00
C PHE A 144 -2.67 6.27 5.06
N GLY A 145 -2.67 7.09 6.12
CA GLY A 145 -3.70 8.10 6.36
C GLY A 145 -5.02 7.53 6.90
N LEU A 146 -6.00 8.41 7.10
CA LEU A 146 -7.30 8.05 7.69
C LEU A 146 -8.14 7.20 6.72
N ASN A 147 -8.95 6.28 7.24
CA ASN A 147 -9.93 5.53 6.43
C ASN A 147 -11.17 6.36 6.12
N LYS A 148 -10.99 7.39 5.29
CA LYS A 148 -12.05 8.25 4.79
C LYS A 148 -11.99 8.31 3.27
N ARG A 149 -13.08 7.93 2.61
CA ARG A 149 -13.21 7.94 1.15
C ARG A 149 -13.32 9.37 0.62
N ALA A 150 -12.83 9.59 -0.60
CA ALA A 150 -12.85 10.85 -1.32
C ALA A 150 -12.19 12.04 -0.58
N ASP A 151 -11.28 11.75 0.35
CA ASP A 151 -10.56 12.79 1.08
C ASP A 151 -9.33 13.25 0.28
N LYS A 152 -9.44 14.42 -0.34
CA LYS A 152 -8.34 15.01 -1.13
C LYS A 152 -7.08 15.26 -0.31
N SER A 153 -7.22 15.49 1.01
CA SER A 153 -6.07 15.74 1.89
C SER A 153 -5.23 14.48 2.18
N ALA A 154 -5.83 13.30 1.97
CA ALA A 154 -5.15 12.01 2.10
C ALA A 154 -4.35 11.62 0.84
N TYR A 155 -4.44 12.40 -0.25
CA TYR A 155 -3.61 12.19 -1.44
C TYR A 155 -2.31 12.96 -1.27
N VAL A 156 -1.20 12.25 -1.48
CA VAL A 156 0.15 12.79 -1.28
C VAL A 156 0.84 12.90 -2.63
N ASP A 157 1.46 14.05 -2.90
CA ASP A 157 2.24 14.26 -4.12
C ASP A 157 3.53 13.44 -4.06
N ILE A 158 3.80 12.69 -5.14
CA ILE A 158 4.99 11.85 -5.27
C ILE A 158 6.32 12.60 -5.11
N ARG A 159 6.35 13.92 -5.34
CA ARG A 159 7.54 14.75 -5.12
C ARG A 159 7.93 14.86 -3.65
N THR A 160 6.96 14.83 -2.73
CA THR A 160 7.20 14.96 -1.28
C THR A 160 8.03 13.79 -0.75
N SER A 161 8.73 13.96 0.38
CA SER A 161 9.43 12.85 1.05
C SER A 161 8.46 11.74 1.46
N HIS A 162 7.28 12.11 1.96
CA HIS A 162 6.18 11.20 2.30
C HIS A 162 5.64 10.44 1.08
N GLY A 163 5.48 11.12 -0.04
CA GLY A 163 5.07 10.50 -1.30
C GLY A 163 6.06 9.44 -1.75
N GLN A 164 7.36 9.75 -1.74
CA GLN A 164 8.38 8.77 -2.09
C GLN A 164 8.44 7.60 -1.12
N TYR A 165 8.38 7.86 0.19
CA TYR A 165 8.39 6.82 1.20
C TYR A 165 7.23 5.85 0.99
N HIS A 166 6.00 6.35 0.83
CA HIS A 166 4.83 5.50 0.62
C HIS A 166 4.87 4.78 -0.73
N TRP A 167 5.39 5.41 -1.77
CA TRP A 167 5.58 4.78 -3.08
C TRP A 167 6.59 3.64 -3.03
N HIS A 168 7.74 3.88 -2.39
CA HIS A 168 8.76 2.85 -2.19
C HIS A 168 8.26 1.73 -1.30
N ARG A 169 7.56 2.05 -0.20
CA ARG A 169 6.97 1.07 0.71
C ARG A 169 6.03 0.11 -0.01
N LEU A 170 5.19 0.60 -0.92
CA LEU A 170 4.37 -0.27 -1.78
C LEU A 170 5.24 -1.22 -2.62
N GLY A 171 6.27 -0.67 -3.25
CA GLY A 171 7.24 -1.44 -4.04
C GLY A 171 7.87 -2.56 -3.21
N SER A 172 8.38 -2.24 -2.02
CA SER A 172 8.95 -3.20 -1.07
C SER A 172 7.97 -4.31 -0.71
N ILE A 173 6.74 -3.95 -0.36
CA ILE A 173 5.69 -4.92 0.01
C ILE A 173 5.37 -5.87 -1.15
N ILE A 174 5.17 -5.34 -2.36
CA ILE A 174 4.81 -6.15 -3.54
C ILE A 174 6.00 -7.02 -4.00
N LYS A 175 7.22 -6.50 -3.93
CA LYS A 175 8.45 -7.21 -4.31
C LYS A 175 8.97 -8.16 -3.24
N ASP A 176 8.41 -8.13 -2.04
CA ASP A 176 8.91 -8.84 -0.85
C ASP A 176 10.38 -8.47 -0.55
N THR A 177 10.66 -7.17 -0.53
CA THR A 177 11.99 -6.62 -0.21
C THR A 177 11.93 -5.73 1.03
N THR A 178 13.10 -5.41 1.58
CA THR A 178 13.21 -4.57 2.77
C THR A 178 12.63 -3.18 2.52
N GLU A 179 11.81 -2.70 3.46
CA GLU A 179 11.34 -1.31 3.49
C GLU A 179 12.47 -0.41 3.99
N TYR A 180 12.75 0.69 3.27
CA TYR A 180 13.65 1.72 3.76
C TYR A 180 12.96 2.60 4.79
N PRO A 181 13.70 3.09 5.81
CA PRO A 181 13.16 4.02 6.78
C PRO A 181 12.82 5.37 6.12
N PHE A 182 11.85 6.10 6.69
CA PHE A 182 11.33 7.35 6.16
C PHE A 182 12.44 8.40 5.93
N GLU A 183 13.44 8.43 6.80
CA GLU A 183 14.58 9.35 6.76
C GLU A 183 15.47 9.14 5.53
N SER A 184 15.31 8.04 4.80
CA SER A 184 15.98 7.80 3.52
C SER A 184 15.43 8.65 2.38
N PHE A 185 14.29 9.32 2.57
CA PHE A 185 13.57 10.02 1.53
C PHE A 185 13.60 11.53 1.75
N SER A 186 13.84 12.27 0.68
CA SER A 186 13.90 13.75 0.65
C SER A 186 13.11 14.25 -0.56
N ILE A 187 12.70 15.52 -0.57
CA ILE A 187 11.92 16.09 -1.69
C ILE A 187 12.63 15.84 -3.04
N GLN A 188 11.91 15.36 -4.07
CA GLN A 188 12.46 15.24 -5.43
C GLN A 188 12.58 16.63 -6.07
N GLU A 189 13.65 17.38 -5.78
CA GLU A 189 13.84 18.74 -6.31
C GLU A 189 13.86 18.83 -7.83
N HIS A 190 14.24 17.75 -8.50
CA HIS A 190 14.28 17.68 -9.96
C HIS A 190 12.88 17.64 -10.59
N LEU A 191 11.83 17.24 -9.86
CA LEU A 191 10.46 17.26 -10.34
C LEU A 191 9.88 18.67 -10.17
N VAL A 192 9.82 19.42 -11.27
CA VAL A 192 9.41 20.84 -11.27
C VAL A 192 8.03 21.02 -11.90
N ALA A 193 7.14 21.69 -11.16
CA ALA A 193 5.82 22.12 -11.60
C ALA A 193 5.79 23.66 -11.78
N PRO A 194 4.71 24.24 -12.36
CA PRO A 194 4.47 25.68 -12.30
C PRO A 194 4.52 26.24 -10.86
N PRO A 195 4.98 27.50 -10.64
CA PRO A 195 5.25 28.04 -9.31
C PRO A 195 4.08 27.93 -8.32
N GLU A 196 2.84 28.12 -8.78
CA GLU A 196 1.65 28.02 -7.95
C GLU A 196 1.39 26.61 -7.41
N TRP A 197 1.83 25.59 -8.16
CA TRP A 197 1.77 24.18 -7.74
C TRP A 197 2.94 23.83 -6.84
N MET A 198 4.14 24.35 -7.13
CA MET A 198 5.30 24.17 -6.26
C MET A 198 4.99 24.64 -4.83
N ARG A 199 4.41 25.84 -4.69
CA ARG A 199 3.97 26.35 -3.38
C ARG A 199 2.99 25.41 -2.67
N LYS A 200 1.99 24.86 -3.39
CA LYS A 200 1.02 23.92 -2.81
C LYS A 200 1.66 22.60 -2.36
N ILE A 201 2.66 22.12 -3.12
CA ILE A 201 3.40 20.90 -2.76
C ILE A 201 4.29 21.16 -1.54
N ASP A 202 4.92 22.33 -1.46
CA ASP A 202 5.74 22.70 -0.31
C ASP A 202 4.86 22.90 0.96
N GLU A 203 3.67 23.50 0.81
CA GLU A 203 2.66 23.55 1.89
C GLU A 203 2.19 22.14 2.31
N MET A 204 2.01 21.22 1.35
CA MET A 204 1.69 19.83 1.63
C MET A 204 2.82 19.13 2.38
N GLN A 205 4.07 19.27 1.93
CA GLN A 205 5.25 18.70 2.59
C GLN A 205 5.31 19.18 4.04
N LYS A 206 5.21 20.50 4.26
CA LYS A 206 5.22 21.08 5.60
C LYS A 206 4.12 20.49 6.48
N ARG A 207 2.87 20.42 5.98
CA ARG A 207 1.76 19.81 6.73
C ARG A 207 2.06 18.35 7.11
N LEU A 208 2.60 17.56 6.18
CA LEU A 208 2.90 16.15 6.44
C LEU A 208 4.05 16.01 7.44
N ASP A 209 5.06 16.88 7.40
CA ASP A 209 6.12 16.95 8.39
C ASP A 209 5.57 17.37 9.76
N ASP A 210 4.68 18.36 9.82
CA ASP A 210 4.00 18.77 11.06
C ASP A 210 3.13 17.63 11.61
N GLU A 211 2.45 16.85 10.76
CA GLU A 211 1.69 15.66 11.19
C GLU A 211 2.63 14.54 11.71
N TYR A 212 3.76 14.33 11.04
CA TYR A 212 4.72 13.29 11.37
C TYR A 212 5.56 13.60 12.61
N TYR A 213 6.08 14.82 12.71
CA TYR A 213 6.93 15.28 13.83
C TYR A 213 6.14 15.98 14.93
N GLY A 214 5.05 16.69 14.60
CA GLY A 214 4.22 17.41 15.57
C GLY A 214 3.24 16.50 16.35
N THR A 215 3.07 15.24 15.94
CA THR A 215 2.52 14.20 16.82
C THR A 215 3.52 13.73 17.90
N GLY A 216 4.72 14.32 17.94
CA GLY A 216 5.79 14.06 18.90
C GLY A 216 5.49 14.47 20.33
N GLU A 217 4.62 13.71 21.01
CA GLU A 217 4.74 13.38 22.44
C GLU A 217 3.81 12.25 22.92
N ALA A 218 3.32 11.41 22.01
CA ALA A 218 3.34 9.98 22.32
C ALA A 218 4.52 9.42 21.56
N SER A 219 5.69 9.46 22.20
CA SER A 219 6.71 8.45 21.98
C SER A 219 5.98 7.13 21.80
N VAL A 220 5.91 6.62 20.56
CA VAL A 220 5.83 5.18 20.37
C VAL A 220 7.20 4.73 20.81
N ALA A 221 7.41 4.72 22.14
CA ALA A 221 8.50 4.00 22.76
C ALA A 221 8.47 2.67 22.04
N PRO A 222 9.60 2.27 21.40
CA PRO A 222 9.63 1.12 20.50
C PRO A 222 8.79 0.04 21.14
N ILE A 223 7.64 -0.32 20.52
CA ILE A 223 6.56 -1.05 21.20
C ILE A 223 7.24 -2.15 21.96
N GLN A 224 7.33 -2.01 23.28
CA GLN A 224 8.07 -2.96 24.09
C GLN A 224 7.31 -4.25 23.88
N GLU A 225 7.89 -5.15 23.08
CA GLU A 225 7.23 -6.38 22.77
C GLU A 225 6.94 -7.05 24.11
N PRO A 226 5.72 -7.60 24.31
CA PRO A 226 5.42 -8.33 25.52
C PRO A 226 6.54 -9.34 25.79
N ASP A 227 6.99 -9.42 27.04
CA ASP A 227 8.00 -10.42 27.42
C ASP A 227 7.54 -11.81 26.97
N GLY A 228 8.46 -12.56 26.36
CA GLY A 228 8.22 -13.82 25.69
C GLY A 228 8.38 -13.79 24.16
N ARG A 229 8.06 -14.92 23.55
CA ARG A 229 8.16 -15.24 22.13
C ARG A 229 6.84 -14.98 21.43
N LYS A 230 6.91 -14.14 20.40
CA LYS A 230 5.80 -13.94 19.47
C LYS A 230 5.55 -15.20 18.65
N VAL A 231 4.30 -15.66 18.60
CA VAL A 231 3.89 -16.82 17.81
C VAL A 231 2.81 -16.46 16.80
N HIS A 232 2.78 -17.18 15.70
CA HIS A 232 1.69 -17.13 14.73
C HIS A 232 0.68 -18.23 15.06
N ILE A 233 -0.54 -17.84 15.42
CA ILE A 233 -1.62 -18.78 15.72
C ILE A 233 -2.35 -19.08 14.41
N HIS A 234 -2.57 -20.35 14.13
CA HIS A 234 -3.42 -20.84 13.06
C HIS A 234 -4.78 -21.25 13.62
N LYS A 235 -5.85 -21.00 12.87
CA LYS A 235 -7.23 -21.38 13.20
C LYS A 235 -7.61 -22.61 12.39
N GLU A 236 -8.13 -23.62 13.07
CA GLU A 236 -8.69 -24.83 12.50
C GLU A 236 -10.19 -24.85 12.82
N PRO A 237 -11.06 -24.41 11.88
CA PRO A 237 -12.50 -24.39 12.11
C PRO A 237 -13.05 -25.82 12.14
N HIS A 238 -14.02 -26.06 13.03
CA HIS A 238 -14.75 -27.31 13.12
C HIS A 238 -16.26 -27.02 13.12
N THR A 239 -17.06 -27.89 12.50
CA THR A 239 -18.52 -27.72 12.40
C THR A 239 -19.25 -28.15 13.68
N VAL A 240 -18.72 -29.17 14.39
CA VAL A 240 -19.40 -29.84 15.52
C VAL A 240 -18.67 -29.65 16.84
N ARG A 241 -17.40 -29.21 16.81
CA ARG A 241 -16.54 -29.05 17.98
C ARG A 241 -16.12 -27.59 18.11
N SER A 242 -15.63 -27.21 19.30
CA SER A 242 -15.02 -25.91 19.52
C SER A 242 -13.88 -25.67 18.52
N THR A 243 -13.78 -24.46 17.99
CA THR A 243 -12.67 -24.04 17.12
C THR A 243 -11.34 -24.33 17.79
N LYS A 244 -10.46 -24.98 17.04
CA LYS A 244 -9.12 -25.36 17.48
C LYS A 244 -8.12 -24.35 16.95
N TYR A 245 -7.12 -24.04 17.76
CA TYR A 245 -6.05 -23.13 17.41
C TYR A 245 -4.71 -23.82 17.64
N TRP A 246 -3.72 -23.55 16.82
CA TRP A 246 -2.40 -24.15 17.01
C TRP A 246 -1.28 -23.20 16.60
N PHE A 247 -0.09 -23.41 17.18
CA PHE A 247 1.13 -22.71 16.79
C PHE A 247 2.32 -23.66 16.89
N ARG A 248 3.43 -23.35 16.21
CA ARG A 248 4.68 -24.11 16.30
C ARG A 248 5.69 -23.38 17.16
N ILE A 249 6.34 -24.10 18.07
CA ILE A 249 7.47 -23.58 18.86
C ILE A 249 8.79 -23.82 18.11
N GLN A 250 9.90 -23.23 18.60
CA GLN A 250 11.22 -23.31 17.96
C GLN A 250 11.72 -24.75 17.71
N SER A 251 11.30 -25.72 18.54
CA SER A 251 11.63 -27.13 18.34
C SER A 251 10.86 -27.80 17.19
N GLY A 252 10.00 -27.07 16.48
CA GLY A 252 9.08 -27.59 15.46
C GLY A 252 7.83 -28.29 16.02
N LYS A 253 7.73 -28.46 17.35
CA LYS A 253 6.58 -29.09 17.98
C LYS A 253 5.34 -28.20 17.84
N GLU A 254 4.23 -28.82 17.48
CA GLU A 254 2.92 -28.15 17.45
C GLU A 254 2.28 -28.14 18.83
N VAL A 255 1.76 -26.97 19.22
CA VAL A 255 1.00 -26.77 20.44
C VAL A 255 -0.44 -26.48 20.04
N ASN A 256 -1.34 -27.40 20.44
CA ASN A 256 -2.77 -27.29 20.19
C ASN A 256 -3.46 -26.59 21.37
N THR A 257 -4.34 -25.65 21.08
CA THR A 257 -4.98 -24.73 22.02
C THR A 257 -6.44 -24.47 21.64
N VAL A 258 -7.21 -23.91 22.57
CA VAL A 258 -8.57 -23.40 22.34
C VAL A 258 -8.64 -21.92 22.70
N GLU A 259 -9.72 -21.23 22.31
CA GLU A 259 -9.87 -19.79 22.60
C GLU A 259 -9.68 -19.46 24.09
N GLY A 260 -10.25 -20.30 24.96
CA GLY A 260 -10.15 -20.19 26.42
C GLY A 260 -8.72 -20.34 26.98
N ASP A 261 -7.76 -20.86 26.21
CA ASP A 261 -6.36 -20.94 26.61
C ASP A 261 -5.62 -19.59 26.47
N TRP A 262 -6.24 -18.57 25.88
CA TRP A 262 -5.62 -17.27 25.65
C TRP A 262 -6.25 -16.19 26.53
N LYS A 263 -5.42 -15.28 27.02
CA LYS A 263 -5.83 -14.14 27.83
C LYS A 263 -5.53 -12.86 27.05
N LYS A 264 -6.54 -12.01 26.86
CA LYS A 264 -6.34 -10.68 26.31
C LYS A 264 -5.69 -9.80 27.37
N GLU A 265 -4.56 -9.21 27.02
CA GLU A 265 -3.82 -8.27 27.87
C GLU A 265 -3.52 -7.00 27.07
N ARG A 266 -2.97 -5.98 27.74
CA ARG A 266 -2.55 -4.72 27.13
C ARG A 266 -1.09 -4.46 27.48
N ASP A 267 -0.32 -3.97 26.52
CA ASP A 267 1.06 -3.55 26.76
C ASP A 267 1.10 -2.17 27.41
N VAL A 268 2.31 -1.68 27.72
CA VAL A 268 2.53 -0.36 28.33
C VAL A 268 1.99 0.77 27.44
N ALA A 269 1.96 0.55 26.12
CA ALA A 269 1.40 1.47 25.13
C ALA A 269 -0.14 1.34 24.98
N GLY A 270 -0.79 0.48 25.79
CA GLY A 270 -2.24 0.28 25.78
C GLY A 270 -2.76 -0.60 24.63
N SER A 271 -1.89 -1.14 23.78
CA SER A 271 -2.24 -2.02 22.67
C SER A 271 -2.57 -3.41 23.17
N SER A 272 -3.66 -4.01 22.67
CA SER A 272 -4.06 -5.33 23.11
C SER A 272 -3.28 -6.45 22.40
N TYR A 273 -2.90 -7.49 23.15
CA TYR A 273 -2.35 -8.74 22.63
C TYR A 273 -2.97 -9.94 23.36
N LEU A 274 -2.72 -11.14 22.87
CA LEU A 274 -3.16 -12.40 23.46
C LEU A 274 -1.95 -13.13 24.05
N ARG A 275 -2.03 -13.50 25.32
CA ARG A 275 -1.03 -14.30 26.03
C ARG A 275 -1.53 -15.71 26.27
N TYR A 276 -0.69 -16.71 26.01
CA TYR A 276 -1.06 -18.11 26.24
C TYR A 276 -1.01 -18.44 27.75
N LYS A 277 -2.15 -18.83 28.34
CA LYS A 277 -2.31 -19.00 29.79
C LYS A 277 -1.48 -20.15 30.38
N LYS A 278 -1.27 -21.22 29.60
CA LYS A 278 -0.53 -22.41 30.05
C LYS A 278 0.98 -22.19 30.05
N ASP A 279 1.46 -21.28 29.20
CA ASP A 279 2.86 -20.87 29.14
C ASP A 279 2.97 -19.41 28.71
N ASN A 280 3.18 -18.54 29.70
CA ASN A 280 3.21 -17.08 29.53
C ASN A 280 4.36 -16.59 28.63
N GLN A 281 5.26 -17.48 28.20
CA GLN A 281 6.31 -17.19 27.23
C GLN A 281 5.78 -17.02 25.80
N TYR A 282 4.52 -17.31 25.49
CA TYR A 282 4.00 -17.17 24.12
C TYR A 282 2.91 -16.11 24.03
N TRP A 283 3.00 -15.25 23.02
CA TRP A 283 2.02 -14.21 22.76
C TRP A 283 1.79 -13.96 21.27
N CYS A 284 0.64 -13.39 20.91
CA CYS A 284 0.38 -12.89 19.55
C CYS A 284 -0.45 -11.60 19.60
N ARG A 285 -0.42 -10.78 18.55
CA ARG A 285 -1.16 -9.50 18.55
C ARG A 285 -2.65 -9.65 18.22
N LYS A 286 -3.01 -10.68 17.46
CA LYS A 286 -4.32 -10.79 16.82
C LYS A 286 -4.72 -12.25 16.76
N TRP A 287 -6.02 -12.52 16.93
CA TRP A 287 -6.57 -13.80 16.54
C TRP A 287 -6.42 -13.99 15.02
N PRO A 288 -6.07 -15.20 14.53
CA PRO A 288 -6.30 -15.55 13.14
C PRO A 288 -7.78 -15.36 12.79
N SER A 289 -8.03 -14.58 11.74
CA SER A 289 -9.34 -14.39 11.12
C SER A 289 -9.91 -15.73 10.63
#